data_AF-A0A226EGR7-F1
#
_entry.id   AF-A0A226EGR7-F1
#
_cell.length_a   1.000
_cell.length_b   1.000
_cell.length_c   1.000
_cell.angle_alpha   90.00
_cell.angle_beta   90.00
_cell.angle_gamma   90.00
#
_symmetry.space_group_name_H-M   'P 1'
#
loop_
_entity.id
_entity.type
_entity.pdbx_description
1 polymer ?
#
loop_
_entity_poly.entity_id
_entity_poly.type
_entity_poly.pdbx_seq_one_letter_code
_entity_poly.pdbx_strand_id
1 'polypeptide(L)'
;MDENLEVIIDIPRHRQEIVVRDQPPGFIQVGRRVKLDTEGNRFASSRVEDSEVAASFYKIARPDVQPDEDEPFYNDLGRLSPEPMVATVDPTLSQAEEEIVVEMVRRAGQVGIEVGDSGRFLVWKEAAPKTFGQTTERVSDQLSLKIPNTGAGGHWRYPPICTFAGCRSSKGTRVDEEQPTCLNHKGPNTGFCVIEYGTVVNGILCGLDHRIMVFTYADRQKEEHLAVTLTCNPKPTGEEQRRLIFDNREDAEKTLSVWQTAFLCQMLRNPALKYHSTSISLAIGLEREVKEELRRVGLQLRLTMMLAKKSESEKIEFPFGRRANPEETLSDLITATEGALYIVADSNIIYGGQTVNGNNLHLETYGNDTIAKYKAEFNQNVKTIPLASVPKGTRSTNLKKMESHLHVGLYLAYLFRLRNHLHQELKLTHPYSLNKETSASHFDARSREQIQRFVLKEFGALIEILPCRTYQFII
;
A
#
# COMPACT_ATOMS: atom_id res chain seq x y z
N MET A 1 24.29 -28.38 -4.94
CA MET A 1 25.39 -27.43 -5.17
C MET A 1 26.62 -28.29 -5.14
N ASP A 2 26.90 -28.96 -6.26
CA ASP A 2 27.78 -30.15 -6.28
C ASP A 2 29.13 -29.85 -6.98
N GLU A 3 29.44 -28.57 -7.16
CA GLU A 3 30.73 -28.12 -7.66
C GLU A 3 31.59 -27.62 -6.51
N ASN A 4 32.86 -28.03 -6.48
CA ASN A 4 33.85 -27.53 -5.54
C ASN A 4 34.15 -26.06 -5.84
N LEU A 5 33.42 -25.16 -5.16
CA LEU A 5 33.64 -23.73 -5.20
C LEU A 5 34.79 -23.35 -4.27
N GLU A 6 35.67 -22.47 -4.74
CA GLU A 6 36.68 -21.85 -3.88
C GLU A 6 36.05 -20.70 -3.07
N VAL A 7 35.98 -20.87 -1.75
CA VAL A 7 35.19 -19.98 -0.88
C VAL A 7 35.95 -19.52 0.36
N ILE A 8 35.58 -18.35 0.85
CA ILE A 8 36.01 -17.78 2.12
C ILE A 8 34.85 -17.94 3.10
N ILE A 9 35.06 -18.72 4.16
CA ILE A 9 34.06 -18.96 5.22
C ILE A 9 34.37 -18.20 6.52
N ASP A 10 35.63 -17.83 6.75
CA ASP A 10 36.04 -17.01 7.90
C ASP A 10 35.85 -15.52 7.60
N ILE A 11 34.58 -15.10 7.55
CA ILE A 11 34.21 -13.71 7.27
C ILE A 11 34.45 -12.86 8.52
N PRO A 12 35.15 -11.69 8.45
CA PRO A 12 35.33 -10.82 9.61
C PRO A 12 34.00 -10.42 10.26
N ARG A 13 33.91 -10.44 11.60
CA ARG A 13 32.65 -10.21 12.34
C ARG A 13 31.90 -8.92 11.92
N HIS A 14 32.62 -7.84 11.64
CA HIS A 14 32.03 -6.57 11.22
C HIS A 14 31.41 -6.61 9.80
N ARG A 15 31.70 -7.64 9.00
CA ARG A 15 31.14 -7.90 7.66
C ARG A 15 30.04 -8.95 7.67
N GLN A 16 29.89 -9.67 8.78
CA GLN A 16 28.92 -10.76 8.90
C GLN A 16 27.48 -10.27 9.11
N GLU A 17 27.28 -9.02 9.51
CA GLU A 17 25.96 -8.47 9.87
C GLU A 17 25.54 -7.34 8.91
N ILE A 18 24.25 -6.97 8.96
CA ILE A 18 23.73 -5.76 8.29
C ILE A 18 24.60 -4.55 8.69
N VAL A 19 25.04 -3.78 7.69
CA VAL A 19 25.88 -2.60 7.86
C VAL A 19 25.01 -1.35 7.88
N VAL A 20 24.91 -0.72 9.05
CA VAL A 20 24.14 0.51 9.23
C VAL A 20 24.85 1.69 8.58
N ARG A 21 24.11 2.50 7.81
CA ARG A 21 24.57 3.77 7.23
C ARG A 21 23.97 4.91 8.06
N ASP A 22 24.76 5.90 8.43
CA ASP A 22 24.34 6.89 9.44
C ASP A 22 23.19 7.81 8.97
N GLN A 23 23.25 8.30 7.73
CA GLN A 23 22.22 9.15 7.14
C GLN A 23 21.84 8.66 5.74
N PRO A 24 20.59 8.22 5.51
CA PRO A 24 20.13 7.88 4.17
C PRO A 24 20.00 9.17 3.32
N PRO A 25 20.46 9.15 2.05
CA PRO A 25 20.27 10.26 1.13
C PRO A 25 18.80 10.59 0.90
N GLY A 26 18.48 11.83 0.54
CA GLY A 26 17.10 12.29 0.32
C GLY A 26 16.30 11.46 -0.69
N PHE A 27 16.95 10.87 -1.69
CA PHE A 27 16.29 10.00 -2.69
C PHE A 27 15.81 8.65 -2.13
N ILE A 28 16.25 8.27 -0.92
CA ILE A 28 15.90 7.01 -0.25
C ILE A 28 14.62 7.10 0.58
N GLN A 29 14.03 8.29 0.75
CA GLN A 29 12.85 8.49 1.58
C GLN A 29 11.76 7.43 1.32
N VAL A 30 11.39 6.73 2.39
CA VAL A 30 10.33 5.72 2.42
C VAL A 30 9.02 6.49 2.35
N GLY A 31 8.55 6.73 1.13
CA GLY A 31 7.23 7.29 0.87
C GLY A 31 6.43 6.26 0.10
N ARG A 32 5.61 5.46 0.80
CA ARG A 32 4.54 4.75 0.11
C ARG A 32 3.54 5.84 -0.27
N ARG A 33 3.34 6.14 -1.55
CA ARG A 33 2.26 7.05 -1.95
C ARG A 33 0.91 6.37 -1.65
N VAL A 34 0.43 6.45 -0.41
CA VAL A 34 -1.01 6.61 -0.18
C VAL A 34 -1.36 7.84 -1.00
N LYS A 35 -2.12 7.62 -2.06
CA LYS A 35 -2.62 8.69 -2.92
C LYS A 35 -3.44 9.62 -2.04
N LEU A 36 -2.87 10.80 -1.77
CA LEU A 36 -3.58 11.90 -1.15
C LEU A 36 -3.90 12.94 -2.24
N ASP A 37 -4.99 13.68 -2.07
CA ASP A 37 -5.23 14.90 -2.85
C ASP A 37 -4.31 16.04 -2.38
N THR A 38 -4.44 17.21 -3.00
CA THR A 38 -3.62 18.41 -2.74
C THR A 38 -3.68 18.93 -1.30
N GLU A 39 -4.60 18.43 -0.47
CA GLU A 39 -4.82 18.86 0.91
C GLU A 39 -4.39 17.81 1.94
N GLY A 40 -3.79 16.69 1.49
CA GLY A 40 -3.37 15.62 2.39
C GLY A 40 -4.50 14.69 2.84
N ASN A 41 -5.69 14.81 2.25
CA ASN A 41 -6.77 13.83 2.41
C ASN A 41 -6.51 12.65 1.48
N ARG A 42 -7.05 11.46 1.78
CA ARG A 42 -7.09 10.35 0.80
C ARG A 42 -7.53 10.90 -0.56
N PHE A 43 -7.19 10.24 -1.68
CA PHE A 43 -8.14 10.21 -2.79
C PHE A 43 -9.47 9.81 -2.17
N ALA A 44 -10.29 10.81 -1.83
CA ALA A 44 -11.69 10.71 -2.02
C ALA A 44 -11.74 10.18 -3.45
N SER A 45 -12.25 8.96 -3.61
CA SER A 45 -13.26 8.91 -4.64
C SER A 45 -14.10 10.17 -4.41
N SER A 46 -14.03 11.16 -5.29
CA SER A 46 -15.02 12.22 -5.36
C SER A 46 -16.41 11.65 -5.64
N ARG A 47 -16.54 10.32 -5.70
CA ARG A 47 -17.71 9.63 -5.16
C ARG A 47 -17.80 9.96 -3.67
N VAL A 48 -18.62 10.95 -3.34
CA VAL A 48 -19.58 10.80 -2.24
C VAL A 48 -19.83 9.29 -2.11
N GLU A 49 -19.30 8.65 -1.06
CA GLU A 49 -19.37 7.17 -0.94
C GLU A 49 -20.82 6.68 -0.91
N ASP A 50 -21.77 7.63 -0.81
CA ASP A 50 -23.19 7.49 -1.08
C ASP A 50 -23.70 8.57 -2.05
N SER A 51 -23.28 8.50 -3.32
CA SER A 51 -23.69 9.44 -4.38
C SER A 51 -25.20 9.59 -4.49
N GLU A 52 -25.96 8.56 -4.14
CA GLU A 52 -27.42 8.56 -4.07
C GLU A 52 -27.95 9.41 -2.91
N VAL A 53 -27.32 9.37 -1.73
CA VAL A 53 -27.70 10.23 -0.59
C VAL A 53 -27.45 11.69 -0.95
N ALA A 54 -26.29 12.01 -1.54
CA ALA A 54 -26.04 13.36 -2.01
C ALA A 54 -27.05 13.79 -3.09
N ALA A 55 -27.30 12.95 -4.10
CA ALA A 55 -28.29 13.24 -5.13
C ALA A 55 -29.69 13.48 -4.56
N SER A 56 -30.13 12.71 -3.57
CA SER A 56 -31.39 12.95 -2.86
C SER A 56 -31.38 14.30 -2.12
N PHE A 57 -30.29 14.68 -1.44
CA PHE A 57 -30.19 16.01 -0.81
C PHE A 57 -30.32 17.14 -1.85
N TYR A 58 -29.61 17.04 -2.99
CA TYR A 58 -29.72 18.03 -4.06
C TYR A 58 -31.13 18.10 -4.64
N LYS A 59 -31.78 16.94 -4.90
CA LYS A 59 -33.15 16.89 -5.41
C LYS A 59 -34.18 17.47 -4.44
N ILE A 60 -33.98 17.31 -3.13
CA ILE A 60 -34.86 17.87 -2.09
C ILE A 60 -34.65 19.38 -1.97
N ALA A 61 -33.40 19.85 -1.96
CA ALA A 61 -33.07 21.27 -1.84
C ALA A 61 -33.37 22.07 -3.11
N ARG A 62 -33.23 21.44 -4.28
CA ARG A 62 -33.42 22.01 -5.62
C ARG A 62 -34.34 21.08 -6.43
N PRO A 63 -35.64 21.06 -6.14
CA PRO A 63 -36.58 20.29 -6.94
C PRO A 63 -36.56 20.80 -8.38
N ASP A 64 -36.47 19.87 -9.35
CA ASP A 64 -36.40 20.21 -10.77
C ASP A 64 -37.54 21.16 -11.17
N VAL A 65 -37.18 22.31 -11.73
CA VAL A 65 -38.13 23.14 -12.47
C VAL A 65 -38.43 22.37 -13.76
N GLN A 66 -39.69 22.02 -14.00
CA GLN A 66 -40.09 21.35 -15.24
C GLN A 66 -39.66 22.21 -16.44
N PRO A 67 -38.95 21.65 -17.42
CA PRO A 67 -38.72 22.37 -18.67
C PRO A 67 -40.04 22.50 -19.41
N ASP A 68 -40.37 23.72 -19.83
CA ASP A 68 -41.43 24.00 -20.81
C ASP A 68 -41.16 23.17 -22.07
N GLU A 69 -42.10 22.29 -22.42
CA GLU A 69 -42.14 21.64 -23.73
C GLU A 69 -42.64 22.66 -24.76
N ASP A 70 -41.73 23.36 -25.45
CA ASP A 70 -41.97 23.88 -26.80
C ASP A 70 -40.68 24.44 -27.40
N GLU A 71 -40.03 23.70 -28.31
CA GLU A 71 -39.28 24.32 -29.41
C GLU A 71 -39.18 23.38 -30.63
N PRO A 72 -39.46 23.87 -31.86
CA PRO A 72 -39.55 23.03 -33.05
C PRO A 72 -38.19 22.74 -33.69
N PHE A 73 -38.16 21.64 -34.44
CA PHE A 73 -37.08 21.22 -35.34
C PHE A 73 -36.67 22.34 -36.31
N TYR A 74 -35.38 22.69 -36.38
CA TYR A 74 -34.80 23.46 -37.48
C TYR A 74 -34.05 22.58 -38.48
N ASN A 75 -34.43 22.72 -39.75
CA ASN A 75 -33.60 22.48 -40.93
C ASN A 75 -32.69 23.70 -41.13
N ASP A 76 -31.39 23.61 -40.84
CA ASP A 76 -30.37 24.44 -41.51
C ASP A 76 -28.94 23.89 -41.30
N LEU A 77 -28.20 23.65 -42.38
CA LEU A 77 -26.86 23.02 -42.43
C LEU A 77 -25.73 24.07 -42.51
N GLY A 78 -25.77 25.13 -41.68
CA GLY A 78 -24.90 26.30 -41.88
C GLY A 78 -24.26 26.97 -40.67
N ARG A 79 -24.44 26.49 -39.43
CA ARG A 79 -23.87 27.16 -38.23
C ARG A 79 -22.88 26.28 -37.46
N LEU A 80 -21.66 26.81 -37.28
CA LEU A 80 -20.62 26.24 -36.41
C LEU A 80 -21.09 26.23 -34.95
N SER A 81 -20.93 25.09 -34.27
CA SER A 81 -21.24 24.91 -32.85
C SER A 81 -20.42 25.87 -31.98
N PRO A 82 -21.01 26.46 -30.92
CA PRO A 82 -20.20 27.10 -29.88
C PRO A 82 -19.41 26.04 -29.10
N GLU A 83 -18.23 26.42 -28.62
CA GLU A 83 -17.40 25.58 -27.75
C GLU A 83 -18.20 25.11 -26.52
N PRO A 84 -18.02 23.86 -26.07
CA PRO A 84 -18.77 23.37 -24.92
C PRO A 84 -18.45 24.21 -23.68
N MET A 85 -19.50 24.63 -22.98
CA MET A 85 -19.37 25.21 -21.65
C MET A 85 -18.62 24.22 -20.76
N VAL A 86 -17.61 24.73 -20.05
CA VAL A 86 -16.94 24.04 -18.94
C VAL A 86 -18.04 23.53 -18.01
N ALA A 87 -18.07 22.22 -17.77
CA ALA A 87 -18.95 21.61 -16.78
C ALA A 87 -18.68 22.28 -15.43
N THR A 88 -19.55 23.19 -15.03
CA THR A 88 -19.58 23.72 -13.67
C THR A 88 -19.87 22.56 -12.74
N VAL A 89 -18.88 22.21 -11.92
CA VAL A 89 -19.07 21.39 -10.73
C VAL A 89 -20.19 22.05 -9.93
N ASP A 90 -21.31 21.34 -9.75
CA ASP A 90 -22.47 21.85 -9.03
C ASP A 90 -22.02 22.24 -7.61
N PRO A 91 -22.13 23.52 -7.19
CA PRO A 91 -21.59 23.95 -5.91
C PRO A 91 -22.30 23.23 -4.76
N THR A 92 -21.52 22.89 -3.73
CA THR A 92 -22.02 22.37 -2.44
C THR A 92 -23.22 23.16 -1.95
N LEU A 93 -24.25 22.46 -1.43
CA LEU A 93 -25.46 23.09 -0.88
C LEU A 93 -25.08 24.14 0.19
N SER A 94 -25.71 25.30 0.11
CA SER A 94 -25.65 26.33 1.15
C SER A 94 -26.36 25.87 2.42
N GLN A 95 -26.04 26.52 3.55
CA GLN A 95 -26.67 26.21 4.85
C GLN A 95 -28.22 26.31 4.80
N ALA A 96 -28.75 27.31 4.08
CA ALA A 96 -30.19 27.47 3.91
C ALA A 96 -30.82 26.32 3.10
N GLU A 97 -30.11 25.82 2.08
CA GLU A 97 -30.54 24.65 1.31
C GLU A 97 -30.48 23.36 2.14
N GLU A 98 -29.48 23.21 3.02
CA GLU A 98 -29.42 22.08 3.96
C GLU A 98 -30.59 22.10 4.95
N GLU A 99 -31.00 23.28 5.43
CA GLU A 99 -32.14 23.44 6.32
C GLU A 99 -33.47 23.02 5.66
N ILE A 100 -33.64 23.31 4.36
CA ILE A 100 -34.80 22.84 3.57
C ILE A 100 -34.85 21.31 3.56
N VAL A 101 -33.72 20.63 3.35
CA VAL A 101 -33.66 19.16 3.36
C VAL A 101 -34.04 18.61 4.73
N VAL A 102 -33.49 19.18 5.81
CA VAL A 102 -33.79 18.77 7.18
C VAL A 102 -35.28 18.96 7.49
N GLU A 103 -35.88 20.08 7.09
CA GLU A 103 -37.31 20.34 7.28
C GLU A 103 -38.18 19.34 6.52
N MET A 104 -37.86 19.05 5.26
CA MET A 104 -38.61 18.08 4.46
C MET A 104 -38.52 16.67 5.04
N VAL A 105 -37.34 16.26 5.52
CA VAL A 105 -37.18 14.95 6.17
C VAL A 105 -37.94 14.89 7.50
N ARG A 106 -37.98 15.98 8.28
CA ARG A 106 -38.82 16.07 9.50
C ARG A 106 -40.30 15.89 9.17
N ARG A 107 -40.80 16.55 8.13
CA ARG A 107 -42.19 16.41 7.67
C ARG A 107 -42.52 14.98 7.20
N ALA A 108 -41.56 14.29 6.60
CA ALA A 108 -41.73 12.88 6.17
C ALA A 108 -41.78 11.87 7.34
N GLY A 109 -41.37 12.27 8.55
CA GLY A 109 -41.51 11.46 9.77
C GLY A 109 -40.82 10.09 9.70
N GLN A 110 -41.47 9.05 10.26
CA GLN A 110 -40.91 7.68 10.33
C GLN A 110 -40.91 6.94 8.99
N VAL A 111 -41.67 7.43 7.99
CA VAL A 111 -41.68 6.89 6.62
C VAL A 111 -40.36 7.24 5.94
N GLY A 112 -39.92 8.49 6.11
CA GLY A 112 -38.69 9.01 5.53
C GLY A 112 -38.79 9.32 4.04
N ILE A 113 -37.70 9.84 3.48
CA ILE A 113 -37.57 10.12 2.04
C ILE A 113 -36.61 9.10 1.43
N GLU A 114 -37.04 8.42 0.38
CA GLU A 114 -36.25 7.37 -0.27
C GLU A 114 -34.96 7.91 -0.93
N VAL A 115 -33.90 7.12 -0.83
CA VAL A 115 -32.57 7.43 -1.39
C VAL A 115 -32.33 6.58 -2.62
N GLY A 116 -32.48 7.17 -3.81
CA GLY A 116 -32.38 6.46 -5.08
C GLY A 116 -33.27 5.21 -5.11
N ASP A 117 -32.78 4.13 -5.72
CA ASP A 117 -33.46 2.82 -5.77
C ASP A 117 -32.91 1.82 -4.73
N SER A 118 -32.23 2.33 -3.70
CA SER A 118 -31.42 1.51 -2.79
C SER A 118 -32.20 0.88 -1.63
N GLY A 119 -33.50 1.18 -1.51
CA GLY A 119 -34.33 0.77 -0.37
C GLY A 119 -33.90 1.40 0.96
N ARG A 120 -33.17 2.52 0.91
CA ARG A 120 -32.71 3.31 2.06
C ARG A 120 -33.53 4.59 2.16
N PHE A 121 -33.72 5.11 3.37
CA PHE A 121 -34.53 6.30 3.58
C PHE A 121 -33.85 7.31 4.50
N LEU A 122 -33.89 8.59 4.15
CA LEU A 122 -33.57 9.69 5.05
C LEU A 122 -34.70 9.85 6.05
N VAL A 123 -34.39 9.79 7.34
CA VAL A 123 -35.36 9.89 8.42
C VAL A 123 -34.87 10.84 9.51
N TRP A 124 -35.79 11.56 10.13
CA TRP A 124 -35.52 12.31 11.35
C TRP A 124 -35.72 11.40 12.56
N LYS A 125 -34.77 11.39 13.48
CA LYS A 125 -34.85 10.63 14.73
C LYS A 125 -34.70 11.56 15.91
N GLU A 126 -35.73 11.62 16.75
CA GLU A 126 -35.74 12.40 17.99
C GLU A 126 -34.81 11.80 19.05
N ALA A 127 -34.29 12.66 19.94
CA ALA A 127 -33.57 12.25 21.13
C ALA A 127 -34.40 11.22 21.91
N ALA A 128 -33.75 10.14 22.34
CA ALA A 128 -34.44 9.03 22.99
C ALA A 128 -33.54 8.29 23.98
N PRO A 129 -34.05 7.94 25.17
CA PRO A 129 -33.30 7.15 26.14
C PRO A 129 -33.09 5.72 25.65
N LYS A 130 -32.20 5.00 26.35
CA LYS A 130 -31.98 3.57 26.10
C LYS A 130 -33.26 2.77 26.35
N THR A 131 -33.74 2.05 25.34
CA THR A 131 -35.02 1.30 25.38
C THR A 131 -34.89 -0.06 24.67
N PHE A 132 -35.91 -0.91 24.78
CA PHE A 132 -35.98 -2.21 24.09
C PHE A 132 -36.09 -1.99 22.57
N GLY A 133 -34.94 -2.02 21.87
CA GLY A 133 -34.82 -1.71 20.44
C GLY A 133 -33.80 -0.60 20.12
N GLN A 134 -33.37 0.16 21.14
CA GLN A 134 -32.31 1.17 21.03
C GLN A 134 -31.29 0.96 22.16
N THR A 135 -30.19 0.29 21.82
CA THR A 135 -29.16 -0.16 22.78
C THR A 135 -28.29 0.96 23.34
N THR A 136 -28.29 2.12 22.69
CA THR A 136 -27.50 3.30 23.02
C THR A 136 -28.42 4.52 23.08
N GLU A 137 -28.28 5.35 24.10
CA GLU A 137 -29.02 6.62 24.20
C GLU A 137 -28.74 7.51 22.98
N ARG A 138 -29.79 8.12 22.43
CA ARG A 138 -29.66 9.14 21.39
C ARG A 138 -29.80 10.49 22.08
N VAL A 139 -28.69 11.18 22.22
CA VAL A 139 -28.57 12.38 23.07
C VAL A 139 -29.13 13.64 22.41
N SER A 140 -29.34 13.63 21.09
CA SER A 140 -29.88 14.76 20.32
C SER A 140 -30.81 14.29 19.20
N ASP A 141 -31.59 15.22 18.66
CA ASP A 141 -32.32 14.98 17.43
C ASP A 141 -31.37 14.92 16.24
N GLN A 142 -31.49 13.87 15.42
CA GLN A 142 -30.50 13.55 14.40
C GLN A 142 -31.15 13.16 13.08
N LEU A 143 -30.63 13.72 11.99
CA LEU A 143 -30.86 13.19 10.65
C LEU A 143 -30.14 11.84 10.52
N SER A 144 -30.86 10.80 10.13
CA SER A 144 -30.36 9.42 10.08
C SER A 144 -30.68 8.75 8.76
N LEU A 145 -29.88 7.75 8.40
CA LEU A 145 -30.15 6.88 7.26
C LEU A 145 -30.81 5.59 7.77
N LYS A 146 -32.04 5.30 7.34
CA LYS A 146 -32.73 4.03 7.59
C LYS A 146 -32.25 3.00 6.57
N ILE A 147 -31.51 2.00 7.03
CA ILE A 147 -30.86 0.97 6.20
C ILE A 147 -31.40 -0.42 6.59
N PRO A 148 -31.77 -1.28 5.63
CA PRO A 148 -32.17 -2.65 5.94
C PRO A 148 -30.97 -3.44 6.50
N ASN A 149 -31.13 -4.11 7.64
CA ASN A 149 -30.09 -5.00 8.18
C ASN A 149 -30.12 -6.32 7.40
N THR A 150 -29.00 -6.70 6.79
CA THR A 150 -28.88 -7.92 5.97
C THR A 150 -28.80 -9.22 6.79
N GLY A 151 -29.01 -9.17 8.10
CA GLY A 151 -29.06 -10.34 9.00
C GLY A 151 -30.46 -10.93 9.16
N ALA A 152 -30.53 -12.19 9.62
CA ALA A 152 -31.79 -12.90 9.90
C ALA A 152 -32.60 -12.17 10.98
N GLY A 153 -33.63 -11.43 10.58
CA GLY A 153 -34.54 -10.72 11.48
C GLY A 153 -35.22 -9.47 10.92
N GLY A 154 -34.86 -8.97 9.74
CA GLY A 154 -35.59 -7.87 9.09
C GLY A 154 -35.57 -6.53 9.87
N HIS A 155 -34.63 -6.36 10.79
CA HIS A 155 -34.50 -5.14 11.58
C HIS A 155 -33.88 -4.00 10.76
N TRP A 156 -34.25 -2.76 11.03
CA TRP A 156 -33.66 -1.57 10.39
C TRP A 156 -32.53 -1.01 11.26
N ARG A 157 -31.48 -0.49 10.62
CA ARG A 157 -30.44 0.33 11.28
C ARG A 157 -30.67 1.80 10.97
N TYR A 158 -30.33 2.65 11.93
CA TYR A 158 -30.51 4.10 11.83
C TYR A 158 -29.21 4.85 12.18
N PRO A 159 -28.09 4.65 11.45
CA PRO A 159 -26.91 5.48 11.67
C PRO A 159 -27.20 6.96 11.39
N PRO A 160 -26.71 7.88 12.22
CA PRO A 160 -26.84 9.31 11.97
C PRO A 160 -26.04 9.71 10.72
N ILE A 161 -26.38 10.84 10.10
CA ILE A 161 -25.61 11.46 9.03
C ILE A 161 -24.66 12.49 9.65
N CYS A 162 -23.44 12.56 9.13
CA CYS A 162 -22.43 13.50 9.57
C CYS A 162 -22.95 14.95 9.48
N THR A 163 -22.74 15.71 10.54
CA THR A 163 -23.17 17.11 10.67
C THR A 163 -22.18 18.12 10.09
N PHE A 164 -20.96 17.68 9.73
CA PHE A 164 -20.00 18.54 9.04
C PHE A 164 -20.56 19.00 7.68
N ALA A 165 -20.51 20.32 7.43
CA ALA A 165 -21.11 20.94 6.24
C ALA A 165 -20.66 20.26 4.93
N GLY A 166 -21.62 19.97 4.05
CA GLY A 166 -21.38 19.25 2.79
C GLY A 166 -21.02 17.76 2.94
N CYS A 167 -20.80 17.23 4.15
CA CYS A 167 -20.60 15.81 4.38
C CYS A 167 -21.96 15.09 4.46
N ARG A 168 -22.07 13.95 3.77
CA ARG A 168 -23.28 13.11 3.74
C ARG A 168 -23.03 11.67 4.17
N SER A 169 -21.89 11.42 4.81
CA SER A 169 -21.49 10.09 5.25
C SER A 169 -22.20 9.71 6.55
N SER A 170 -22.66 8.46 6.64
CA SER A 170 -23.16 7.83 7.87
C SER A 170 -22.15 6.82 8.46
N LYS A 171 -20.92 6.81 7.94
CA LYS A 171 -19.88 5.85 8.32
C LYS A 171 -19.13 6.33 9.57
N GLY A 172 -19.26 5.59 10.66
CA GLY A 172 -18.59 5.88 11.94
C GLY A 172 -19.19 7.05 12.74
N THR A 173 -20.32 7.59 12.28
CA THR A 173 -21.18 8.49 13.04
C THR A 173 -21.88 7.72 14.17
N ARG A 174 -22.01 8.33 15.35
CA ARG A 174 -22.63 7.65 16.51
C ARG A 174 -23.87 8.39 17.01
N VAL A 175 -24.85 7.64 17.49
CA VAL A 175 -26.13 8.20 17.98
C VAL A 175 -26.00 8.89 19.33
N ASP A 176 -24.96 8.57 20.10
CA ASP A 176 -24.63 9.16 21.40
C ASP A 176 -23.79 10.45 21.28
N GLU A 177 -23.64 11.00 20.07
CA GLU A 177 -23.00 12.29 19.83
C GLU A 177 -24.05 13.37 19.60
N GLU A 178 -23.94 14.53 20.27
CA GLU A 178 -24.86 15.65 20.05
C GLU A 178 -24.79 16.18 18.61
N GLN A 179 -23.57 16.26 18.07
CA GLN A 179 -23.26 16.62 16.69
C GLN A 179 -22.49 15.47 16.04
N PRO A 180 -23.19 14.44 15.52
CA PRO A 180 -22.53 13.24 15.02
C PRO A 180 -21.62 13.57 13.83
N THR A 181 -20.38 13.07 13.87
CA THR A 181 -19.40 13.26 12.80
C THR A 181 -18.88 11.92 12.29
N CYS A 182 -18.58 11.83 11.00
CA CYS A 182 -18.01 10.62 10.40
C CYS A 182 -16.53 10.46 10.75
N LEU A 183 -15.93 9.30 10.40
CA LEU A 183 -14.53 8.98 10.69
C LEU A 183 -13.50 10.02 10.19
N ASN A 184 -13.85 10.80 9.16
CA ASN A 184 -12.98 11.82 8.58
C ASN A 184 -13.15 13.20 9.25
N HIS A 185 -14.16 13.37 10.10
CA HIS A 185 -14.49 14.63 10.76
C HIS A 185 -14.56 14.49 12.28
N LYS A 186 -13.90 13.47 12.86
CA LYS A 186 -13.85 13.26 14.31
C LYS A 186 -13.01 14.30 15.05
N GLY A 187 -12.18 15.05 14.32
CA GLY A 187 -11.52 16.24 14.83
C GLY A 187 -10.46 16.76 13.87
N PRO A 188 -9.78 17.87 14.23
CA PRO A 188 -8.84 18.55 13.35
C PRO A 188 -7.49 17.82 13.23
N ASN A 189 -7.18 16.92 14.16
CA ASN A 189 -5.89 16.24 14.18
C ASN A 189 -5.95 14.96 13.35
N THR A 190 -4.84 14.63 12.69
CA THR A 190 -4.67 13.36 11.96
C THR A 190 -3.69 12.46 12.70
N GLY A 191 -4.07 11.21 12.90
CA GLY A 191 -3.24 10.18 13.52
C GLY A 191 -3.03 9.00 12.57
N PHE A 192 -1.94 8.28 12.78
CA PHE A 192 -1.58 7.09 12.02
C PHE A 192 -1.45 5.90 12.98
N CYS A 193 -1.84 4.72 12.54
CA CYS A 193 -1.77 3.51 13.34
C CYS A 193 -1.22 2.37 12.50
N VAL A 194 -0.22 1.66 13.01
CA VAL A 194 0.35 0.46 12.39
C VAL A 194 0.01 -0.74 13.25
N ILE A 195 -0.62 -1.75 12.64
CA ILE A 195 -1.16 -2.91 13.35
C ILE A 195 -0.69 -4.20 12.68
N GLU A 196 -0.29 -5.16 13.52
CA GLU A 196 0.08 -6.52 13.17
C GLU A 196 -1.02 -7.48 13.61
N TYR A 197 -1.53 -8.30 12.69
CA TYR A 197 -2.54 -9.32 12.95
C TYR A 197 -1.97 -10.70 12.68
N GLY A 198 -2.03 -11.59 13.67
CA GLY A 198 -1.49 -12.94 13.62
C GLY A 198 -2.58 -13.99 13.57
N THR A 199 -2.41 -14.97 12.68
CA THR A 199 -3.25 -16.17 12.65
C THR A 199 -2.47 -17.31 13.31
N VAL A 200 -3.00 -17.82 14.42
CA VAL A 200 -2.39 -18.90 15.19
C VAL A 200 -3.28 -20.15 15.09
N VAL A 201 -2.70 -21.28 14.71
CA VAL A 201 -3.38 -22.58 14.67
C VAL A 201 -2.60 -23.55 15.53
N ASN A 202 -3.25 -24.16 16.52
CA ASN A 202 -2.63 -25.07 17.49
C ASN A 202 -1.40 -24.47 18.20
N GLY A 203 -1.45 -23.17 18.54
CA GLY A 203 -0.35 -22.46 19.19
C GLY A 203 0.82 -22.10 18.25
N ILE A 204 0.72 -22.40 16.94
CA ILE A 204 1.75 -22.08 15.95
C ILE A 204 1.26 -20.94 15.06
N LEU A 205 2.05 -19.88 14.94
CA LEU A 205 1.82 -18.79 14.00
C LEU A 205 1.87 -19.34 12.57
N CYS A 206 0.78 -19.21 11.82
CA CYS A 206 0.67 -19.70 10.44
C CYS A 206 0.44 -18.59 9.41
N GLY A 207 0.10 -17.37 9.85
CA GLY A 207 0.01 -16.22 8.97
C GLY A 207 0.06 -14.88 9.70
N LEU A 208 0.39 -13.83 8.95
CA LEU A 208 0.42 -12.44 9.43
C LEU A 208 -0.22 -11.49 8.40
N ASP A 209 -0.76 -10.36 8.88
CA ASP A 209 -1.12 -9.17 8.10
C ASP A 209 -0.57 -7.93 8.80
N HIS A 210 -0.08 -6.96 8.04
CA HIS A 210 0.29 -5.65 8.57
C HIS A 210 -0.50 -4.56 7.87
N ARG A 211 -1.10 -3.67 8.66
CA ARG A 211 -1.91 -2.56 8.15
C ARG A 211 -1.41 -1.24 8.69
N ILE A 212 -1.47 -0.22 7.82
CA ILE A 212 -1.42 1.18 8.22
C ILE A 212 -2.82 1.76 8.07
N MET A 213 -3.24 2.48 9.09
CA MET A 213 -4.52 3.18 9.14
C MET A 213 -4.28 4.66 9.42
N VAL A 214 -5.11 5.49 8.81
CA VAL A 214 -5.20 6.93 9.08
C VAL A 214 -6.54 7.17 9.74
N PHE A 215 -6.57 8.02 10.77
CA PHE A 215 -7.79 8.38 11.49
C PHE A 215 -7.73 9.85 11.90
N THR A 216 -8.90 10.49 12.00
CA THR A 216 -8.99 11.85 12.56
C THR A 216 -9.38 11.80 14.02
N TYR A 217 -8.96 12.79 14.80
CA TYR A 217 -9.29 12.85 16.22
C TYR A 217 -9.34 14.29 16.76
N ALA A 218 -10.18 14.49 17.78
CA ALA A 218 -10.19 15.69 18.60
C ALA A 218 -9.28 15.51 19.82
N ASP A 219 -8.89 16.62 20.43
CA ASP A 219 -7.97 16.62 21.58
C ASP A 219 -8.49 15.72 22.70
N ARG A 220 -7.60 14.90 23.26
CA ARG A 220 -7.90 13.92 24.32
C ARG A 220 -8.84 12.77 23.93
N GLN A 221 -9.21 12.64 22.65
CA GLN A 221 -10.08 11.57 22.14
C GLN A 221 -9.37 10.65 21.13
N LYS A 222 -8.03 10.67 21.08
CA LYS A 222 -7.22 9.95 20.10
C LYS A 222 -7.48 8.44 20.13
N GLU A 223 -7.44 7.82 21.30
CA GLU A 223 -7.65 6.38 21.49
C GLU A 223 -9.09 5.94 21.20
N GLU A 224 -10.07 6.74 21.64
CA GLU A 224 -11.49 6.48 21.39
C GLU A 224 -11.79 6.52 19.89
N HIS A 225 -11.36 7.59 19.19
CA HIS A 225 -11.60 7.74 17.76
C HIS A 225 -10.84 6.70 16.92
N LEU A 226 -9.65 6.27 17.37
CA LEU A 226 -8.98 5.12 16.78
C LEU A 226 -9.82 3.83 16.95
N ALA A 227 -10.36 3.56 18.14
CA ALA A 227 -11.18 2.38 18.38
C ALA A 227 -12.44 2.36 17.49
N VAL A 228 -13.10 3.51 17.33
CA VAL A 228 -14.22 3.66 16.39
C VAL A 228 -13.77 3.38 14.96
N THR A 229 -12.63 3.94 14.55
CA THR A 229 -12.07 3.70 13.21
C THR A 229 -11.79 2.22 12.97
N LEU A 230 -11.25 1.50 13.97
CA LEU A 230 -10.95 0.07 13.87
C LEU A 230 -12.21 -0.79 13.73
N THR A 231 -13.28 -0.46 14.44
CA THR A 231 -14.54 -1.21 14.36
C THR A 231 -15.27 -1.01 13.03
N CYS A 232 -15.09 0.16 12.39
CA CYS A 232 -15.71 0.47 11.10
C CYS A 232 -14.94 -0.04 9.88
N ASN A 233 -13.69 -0.49 10.03
CA ASN A 233 -12.90 -1.05 8.95
C ASN A 233 -13.01 -2.59 8.91
N PRO A 234 -12.97 -3.23 7.71
CA PRO A 234 -13.01 -4.68 7.61
C PRO A 234 -11.87 -5.31 8.41
N LYS A 235 -12.21 -6.17 9.37
CA LYS A 235 -11.21 -6.87 10.18
C LYS A 235 -10.36 -7.78 9.29
N PRO A 236 -9.02 -7.66 9.33
CA PRO A 236 -8.14 -8.63 8.71
C PRO A 236 -8.27 -10.02 9.32
N THR A 237 -7.69 -11.01 8.64
CA THR A 237 -7.56 -12.37 9.15
C THR A 237 -6.59 -12.40 10.33
N GLY A 238 -7.01 -13.05 11.42
CA GLY A 238 -6.20 -13.21 12.63
C GLY A 238 -6.57 -12.22 13.74
N GLU A 239 -5.82 -12.29 14.83
CA GLU A 239 -5.99 -11.46 16.02
C GLU A 239 -4.89 -10.41 16.11
N GLU A 240 -5.22 -9.21 16.61
CA GLU A 240 -4.25 -8.14 16.84
C GLU A 240 -3.15 -8.61 17.79
N GLN A 241 -1.91 -8.63 17.32
CA GLN A 241 -0.72 -9.03 18.09
C GLN A 241 0.02 -7.80 18.63
N ARG A 242 0.07 -6.74 17.82
CA ARG A 242 0.82 -5.52 18.13
C ARG A 242 0.21 -4.32 17.43
N ARG A 243 0.19 -3.19 18.11
CA ARG A 243 -0.26 -1.90 17.60
C ARG A 243 0.63 -0.77 18.07
N LEU A 244 1.00 0.13 17.16
CA LEU A 244 1.68 1.38 17.45
C LEU A 244 0.93 2.55 16.82
N ILE A 245 0.88 3.68 17.53
CA ILE A 245 0.17 4.90 17.12
C ILE A 245 1.19 6.02 16.93
N PHE A 246 1.04 6.80 15.86
CA PHE A 246 1.96 7.84 15.44
C PHE A 246 1.20 9.13 15.15
N ASP A 247 1.86 10.26 15.39
CA ASP A 247 1.38 11.59 14.96
C ASP A 247 1.86 11.95 13.55
N ASN A 248 2.94 11.30 13.10
CA ASN A 248 3.55 11.52 11.79
C ASN A 248 3.35 10.29 10.89
N ARG A 249 2.96 10.56 9.64
CA ARG A 249 2.82 9.55 8.58
C ARG A 249 4.13 8.82 8.31
N GLU A 250 5.23 9.57 8.23
CA GLU A 250 6.53 9.01 7.82
C GLU A 250 6.99 7.93 8.80
N ASP A 251 6.82 8.15 10.10
CA ASP A 251 7.21 7.19 11.13
C ASP A 251 6.34 5.92 11.11
N ALA A 252 5.04 6.09 10.81
CA ALA A 252 4.14 4.95 10.59
C ALA A 252 4.54 4.14 9.35
N GLU A 253 4.89 4.79 8.23
CA GLU A 253 5.33 4.10 7.01
C GLU A 253 6.68 3.38 7.20
N LYS A 254 7.64 4.02 7.88
CA LYS A 254 8.91 3.38 8.28
C LYS A 254 8.65 2.13 9.11
N THR A 255 7.85 2.25 10.16
CA THR A 255 7.47 1.13 11.03
C THR A 255 6.83 -0.02 10.23
N LEU A 256 5.85 0.30 9.38
CA LEU A 256 5.20 -0.70 8.53
C LEU A 256 6.23 -1.41 7.64
N SER A 257 7.13 -0.67 6.99
CA SER A 257 8.13 -1.26 6.10
C SER A 257 9.08 -2.20 6.82
N VAL A 258 9.48 -1.86 8.05
CA VAL A 258 10.34 -2.69 8.89
C VAL A 258 9.63 -3.99 9.27
N TRP A 259 8.38 -3.92 9.71
CA TRP A 259 7.59 -5.10 10.08
C TRP A 259 7.36 -6.02 8.87
N GLN A 260 7.00 -5.45 7.73
CA GLN A 260 6.79 -6.20 6.49
C GLN A 260 8.09 -6.86 5.99
N THR A 261 9.22 -6.15 6.08
CA THR A 261 10.54 -6.69 5.71
C THR A 261 10.96 -7.83 6.64
N ALA A 262 10.74 -7.69 7.95
CA ALA A 262 11.04 -8.76 8.92
C ALA A 262 10.18 -9.99 8.66
N PHE A 263 8.90 -9.81 8.32
CA PHE A 263 8.02 -10.92 7.97
C PHE A 263 8.40 -11.60 6.65
N LEU A 264 8.85 -10.85 5.64
CA LEU A 264 9.43 -11.44 4.43
C LEU A 264 10.58 -12.39 4.77
N CYS A 265 11.45 -12.02 5.71
CA CYS A 265 12.53 -12.91 6.17
C CYS A 265 11.99 -14.16 6.88
N GLN A 266 10.90 -14.04 7.67
CA GLN A 266 10.22 -15.19 8.26
C GLN A 266 9.65 -16.12 7.18
N MET A 267 8.97 -15.58 6.16
CA MET A 267 8.43 -16.37 5.03
C MET A 267 9.53 -17.08 4.25
N LEU A 268 10.64 -16.41 3.95
CA LEU A 268 11.77 -17.02 3.23
C LEU A 268 12.42 -18.14 4.05
N ARG A 269 12.38 -18.08 5.38
CA ARG A 269 12.87 -19.15 6.26
C ARG A 269 11.85 -20.26 6.47
N ASN A 270 10.56 -19.94 6.56
CA ASN A 270 9.45 -20.87 6.71
C ASN A 270 8.39 -20.60 5.63
N PRO A 271 8.48 -21.27 4.47
CA PRO A 271 7.55 -21.07 3.35
C PRO A 271 6.10 -21.46 3.63
N ALA A 272 5.81 -22.12 4.76
CA ALA A 272 4.44 -22.43 5.16
C ALA A 272 3.70 -21.21 5.73
N LEU A 273 4.42 -20.16 6.15
CA LEU A 273 3.83 -18.92 6.64
C LEU A 273 3.14 -18.16 5.50
N LYS A 274 1.90 -17.74 5.75
CA LYS A 274 1.12 -16.96 4.79
C LYS A 274 1.14 -15.47 5.13
N TYR A 275 1.32 -14.64 4.11
CA TYR A 275 1.02 -13.21 4.23
C TYR A 275 -0.33 -12.89 3.63
N HIS A 276 -1.17 -12.19 4.37
CA HIS A 276 -2.51 -11.84 3.91
C HIS A 276 -2.57 -10.50 3.17
N SER A 277 -1.53 -9.66 3.31
CA SER A 277 -1.39 -8.44 2.51
C SER A 277 -0.83 -8.76 1.12
N THR A 278 -1.23 -7.97 0.11
CA THR A 278 -0.77 -8.16 -1.28
C THR A 278 0.68 -7.74 -1.46
N SER A 279 1.10 -6.69 -0.76
CA SER A 279 2.37 -5.99 -0.95
C SER A 279 3.25 -6.07 0.30
N ILE A 280 4.56 -6.18 0.09
CA ILE A 280 5.60 -6.09 1.11
C ILE A 280 6.45 -4.87 0.79
N SER A 281 6.45 -3.89 1.68
CA SER A 281 7.34 -2.73 1.60
C SER A 281 8.73 -3.13 2.11
N LEU A 282 9.77 -2.73 1.38
CA LEU A 282 11.16 -2.97 1.74
C LEU A 282 11.71 -1.76 2.50
N ALA A 283 12.29 -2.00 3.67
CA ALA A 283 12.77 -0.98 4.60
C ALA A 283 14.14 -0.41 4.17
N ILE A 284 14.15 0.39 3.10
CA ILE A 284 15.37 1.07 2.61
C ILE A 284 15.72 2.26 3.53
N GLY A 285 16.99 2.38 3.90
CA GLY A 285 17.50 3.43 4.79
C GLY A 285 17.17 3.23 6.27
N LEU A 286 16.73 2.02 6.63
CA LEU A 286 16.28 1.63 7.98
C LEU A 286 17.06 0.39 8.47
N GLU A 287 18.36 0.31 8.15
CA GLU A 287 19.18 -0.86 8.43
C GLU A 287 19.21 -1.24 9.92
N ARG A 288 19.17 -0.22 10.80
CA ARG A 288 19.20 -0.41 12.25
C ARG A 288 17.89 -1.02 12.74
N GLU A 289 16.78 -0.44 12.32
CA GLU A 289 15.43 -0.84 12.69
C GLU A 289 15.12 -2.25 12.18
N VAL A 290 15.55 -2.58 10.95
CA VAL A 290 15.44 -3.95 10.40
C VAL A 290 16.24 -4.94 11.24
N LYS A 291 17.46 -4.58 11.65
CA LYS A 291 18.31 -5.44 12.48
C LYS A 291 17.68 -5.71 13.85
N GLU A 292 17.07 -4.70 14.46
CA GLU A 292 16.38 -4.80 15.75
C GLU A 292 15.10 -5.62 15.64
N GLU A 293 14.27 -5.38 14.63
CA GLU A 293 13.02 -6.11 14.41
C GLU A 293 13.29 -7.58 14.06
N LEU A 294 14.31 -7.88 13.26
CA LEU A 294 14.71 -9.27 12.99
C LEU A 294 15.08 -10.01 14.27
N ARG A 295 15.85 -9.39 15.17
CA ARG A 295 16.19 -9.98 16.47
C ARG A 295 14.95 -10.22 17.31
N ARG A 296 14.01 -9.27 17.34
CA ARG A 296 12.73 -9.40 18.05
C ARG A 296 11.95 -10.63 17.60
N VAL A 297 11.91 -10.90 16.29
CA VAL A 297 11.24 -12.09 15.73
C VAL A 297 12.13 -13.35 15.72
N GLY A 298 13.23 -13.34 16.49
CA GLY A 298 14.11 -14.51 16.65
C GLY A 298 14.97 -14.83 15.42
N LEU A 299 15.19 -13.87 14.53
CA LEU A 299 15.97 -14.02 13.30
C LEU A 299 17.20 -13.12 13.26
N GLN A 300 18.16 -13.49 12.42
CA GLN A 300 19.26 -12.62 12.02
C GLN A 300 19.66 -12.93 10.57
N LEU A 301 20.01 -11.91 9.81
CA LEU A 301 20.68 -12.06 8.52
C LEU A 301 22.18 -12.10 8.76
N ARG A 302 22.86 -13.11 8.18
CA ARG A 302 24.31 -13.27 8.31
C ARG A 302 24.97 -13.56 6.98
N LEU A 303 26.04 -12.83 6.65
CA LEU A 303 26.96 -13.20 5.58
C LEU A 303 27.85 -14.34 6.10
N THR A 304 27.70 -15.54 5.55
CA THR A 304 28.37 -16.76 6.03
C THR A 304 29.44 -17.26 5.08
N MET A 305 29.41 -16.86 3.82
CA MET A 305 30.39 -17.26 2.81
C MET A 305 30.55 -16.19 1.75
N MET A 306 31.78 -16.05 1.25
CA MET A 306 32.06 -15.28 0.03
C MET A 306 32.84 -16.15 -0.96
N LEU A 307 32.65 -15.90 -2.26
CA LEU A 307 33.51 -16.51 -3.28
C LEU A 307 34.92 -15.92 -3.19
N ALA A 308 35.94 -16.76 -3.28
CA ALA A 308 37.33 -16.31 -3.19
C ALA A 308 37.74 -15.44 -4.39
N LYS A 309 37.15 -15.69 -5.56
CA LYS A 309 37.43 -14.99 -6.81
C LYS A 309 36.19 -14.94 -7.70
N LYS A 310 36.10 -13.91 -8.55
CA LYS A 310 34.96 -13.72 -9.46
C LYS A 310 34.75 -14.90 -10.41
N SER A 311 35.80 -15.58 -10.86
CA SER A 311 35.64 -16.73 -11.77
C SER A 311 34.81 -17.88 -11.18
N GLU A 312 34.70 -17.98 -9.85
CA GLU A 312 33.84 -18.99 -9.21
C GLU A 312 32.35 -18.72 -9.46
N SER A 313 31.94 -17.48 -9.70
CA SER A 313 30.53 -17.17 -10.00
C SER A 313 30.09 -17.67 -11.37
N GLU A 314 31.02 -17.92 -12.28
CA GLU A 314 30.72 -18.44 -13.62
C GLU A 314 30.25 -19.89 -13.58
N LYS A 315 30.67 -20.65 -12.55
CA LYS A 315 30.25 -22.02 -12.29
C LYS A 315 28.79 -22.11 -11.81
N ILE A 316 28.30 -21.03 -11.20
CA ILE A 316 26.96 -20.97 -10.63
C ILE A 316 25.94 -20.67 -11.73
N GLU A 317 24.91 -21.49 -11.85
CA GLU A 317 23.78 -21.24 -12.76
C GLU A 317 22.97 -20.00 -12.33
N PHE A 318 22.52 -19.20 -13.31
CA PHE A 318 21.65 -18.06 -13.03
C PHE A 318 20.21 -18.52 -12.70
N PRO A 319 19.60 -18.05 -11.58
CA PRO A 319 18.40 -18.71 -11.02
C PRO A 319 17.04 -18.28 -11.59
N PHE A 320 16.99 -17.20 -12.39
CA PHE A 320 15.70 -16.61 -12.80
C PHE A 320 15.29 -16.93 -14.24
N GLY A 321 16.20 -17.49 -15.04
CA GLY A 321 16.01 -17.73 -16.47
C GLY A 321 17.36 -17.75 -17.18
N ARG A 322 17.37 -17.44 -18.48
CA ARG A 322 18.61 -17.36 -19.26
C ARG A 322 19.29 -16.02 -18.99
N ARG A 323 20.50 -16.05 -18.42
CA ARG A 323 21.32 -14.85 -18.25
C ARG A 323 21.59 -14.20 -19.61
N ALA A 324 21.47 -12.87 -19.66
CA ALA A 324 21.86 -12.08 -20.82
C ALA A 324 23.37 -12.14 -21.06
N ASN A 325 23.78 -12.33 -22.31
CA ASN A 325 25.15 -12.16 -22.75
C ASN A 325 25.54 -10.67 -22.72
N PRO A 326 26.84 -10.34 -22.59
CA PRO A 326 27.30 -8.95 -22.47
C PRO A 326 26.84 -8.01 -23.60
N GLU A 327 26.65 -8.53 -24.82
CA GLU A 327 26.27 -7.77 -26.00
C GLU A 327 24.76 -7.75 -26.27
N GLU A 328 23.96 -8.51 -25.51
CA GLU A 328 22.50 -8.55 -25.70
C GLU A 328 21.84 -7.29 -25.14
N THR A 329 20.98 -6.67 -25.93
CA THR A 329 20.08 -5.59 -25.51
C THR A 329 18.81 -6.15 -24.89
N LEU A 330 17.98 -5.30 -24.26
CA LEU A 330 16.68 -5.75 -23.74
C LEU A 330 15.76 -6.29 -24.83
N SER A 331 15.83 -5.73 -26.04
CA SER A 331 15.02 -6.20 -27.17
C SER A 331 15.40 -7.60 -27.60
N ASP A 332 16.68 -7.97 -27.51
CA ASP A 332 17.18 -9.32 -27.84
C ASP A 332 16.69 -10.38 -26.85
N LEU A 333 16.41 -9.97 -25.61
CA LEU A 333 15.94 -10.86 -24.54
C LEU A 333 14.42 -11.09 -24.57
N ILE A 334 13.68 -10.40 -25.44
CA ILE A 334 12.22 -10.41 -25.45
C ILE A 334 11.71 -11.19 -26.66
N THR A 335 10.84 -12.16 -26.40
CA THR A 335 10.18 -12.95 -27.43
C THR A 335 8.67 -12.95 -27.22
N ALA A 336 7.92 -13.73 -28.02
CA ALA A 336 6.50 -13.93 -27.79
C ALA A 336 6.23 -14.49 -26.38
N THR A 337 7.08 -15.42 -25.91
CA THR A 337 6.92 -16.16 -24.66
C THR A 337 7.79 -15.65 -23.51
N GLU A 338 8.83 -14.87 -23.78
CA GLU A 338 9.80 -14.40 -22.80
C GLU A 338 9.83 -12.87 -22.67
N GLY A 339 10.04 -12.38 -21.45
CA GLY A 339 10.33 -10.97 -21.19
C GLY A 339 11.70 -10.82 -20.52
N ALA A 340 12.14 -9.58 -20.38
CA ALA A 340 13.47 -9.27 -19.87
C ALA A 340 13.43 -8.75 -18.43
N LEU A 341 14.36 -9.23 -17.61
CA LEU A 341 14.79 -8.55 -16.39
C LEU A 341 15.96 -7.63 -16.70
N TYR A 342 16.02 -6.51 -15.99
CA TYR A 342 17.11 -5.54 -16.10
C TYR A 342 17.42 -4.90 -14.75
N ILE A 343 18.58 -4.25 -14.70
CA ILE A 343 19.01 -3.46 -13.56
C ILE A 343 19.27 -2.03 -14.02
N VAL A 344 18.68 -1.05 -13.36
CA VAL A 344 19.07 0.35 -13.48
C VAL A 344 20.04 0.68 -12.34
N ALA A 345 21.21 1.21 -12.67
CA ALA A 345 22.22 1.52 -11.67
C ALA A 345 23.09 2.72 -12.03
N ASP A 346 23.58 3.39 -10.98
CA ASP A 346 24.72 4.30 -11.02
C ASP A 346 25.59 4.06 -9.78
N SER A 347 26.44 5.02 -9.39
CA SER A 347 27.28 4.90 -8.20
C SER A 347 26.50 4.94 -6.87
N ASN A 348 25.28 5.46 -6.89
CA ASN A 348 24.45 5.72 -5.71
C ASN A 348 23.30 4.72 -5.59
N ILE A 349 22.74 4.24 -6.71
CA ILE A 349 21.51 3.44 -6.73
C ILE A 349 21.65 2.13 -7.51
N ILE A 350 20.81 1.18 -7.10
CA ILE A 350 20.55 -0.06 -7.84
C ILE A 350 19.06 -0.36 -7.78
N TYR A 351 18.48 -0.71 -8.92
CA TYR A 351 17.06 -0.97 -9.07
C TYR A 351 16.84 -2.13 -10.04
N GLY A 352 16.10 -3.14 -9.61
CA GLY A 352 15.66 -4.23 -10.49
C GLY A 352 14.33 -3.88 -11.14
N GLY A 353 14.15 -4.25 -12.40
CA GLY A 353 12.87 -4.13 -13.09
C GLY A 353 12.66 -5.21 -14.14
N GLN A 354 11.43 -5.28 -14.66
CA GLN A 354 11.07 -6.14 -15.80
C GLN A 354 10.42 -5.38 -16.95
N THR A 355 10.55 -5.93 -18.16
CA THR A 355 9.89 -5.42 -19.36
C THR A 355 9.48 -6.54 -20.30
N VAL A 356 8.41 -6.30 -21.05
CA VAL A 356 7.92 -7.19 -22.12
C VAL A 356 8.01 -6.56 -23.51
N ASN A 357 8.52 -5.33 -23.60
CA ASN A 357 8.63 -4.58 -24.86
C ASN A 357 10.00 -3.89 -25.07
N GLY A 358 10.86 -3.81 -24.05
CA GLY A 358 12.22 -3.25 -24.13
C GLY A 358 12.30 -1.72 -24.27
N ASN A 359 11.21 -1.07 -24.68
CA ASN A 359 11.20 0.33 -25.07
C ASN A 359 10.58 1.24 -24.01
N ASN A 360 10.92 2.53 -24.06
CA ASN A 360 10.33 3.60 -23.23
C ASN A 360 10.43 3.34 -21.72
N LEU A 361 11.53 2.72 -21.27
CA LEU A 361 11.77 2.46 -19.87
C LEU A 361 12.14 3.75 -19.13
N HIS A 362 11.38 4.06 -18.08
CA HIS A 362 11.64 5.18 -17.18
C HIS A 362 11.83 6.51 -17.93
N LEU A 363 10.92 6.82 -18.85
CA LEU A 363 10.85 8.12 -19.51
C LEU A 363 10.58 9.22 -18.46
N GLU A 364 11.20 10.39 -18.61
CA GLU A 364 11.05 11.50 -17.67
C GLU A 364 9.59 12.00 -17.56
N THR A 365 8.78 11.79 -18.60
CA THR A 365 7.34 12.07 -18.60
C THR A 365 6.54 11.18 -17.65
N TYR A 366 7.12 10.08 -17.16
CA TYR A 366 6.48 9.16 -16.23
C TYR A 366 6.64 9.63 -14.79
N GLY A 367 5.95 10.71 -14.41
CA GLY A 367 6.06 11.35 -13.09
C GLY A 367 5.65 10.51 -11.87
N ASN A 368 5.28 9.24 -12.04
CA ASN A 368 5.06 8.27 -10.96
C ASN A 368 6.14 7.17 -10.89
N ASP A 369 7.00 7.07 -11.88
CA ASP A 369 8.07 6.07 -11.95
C ASP A 369 9.25 6.49 -11.06
N THR A 370 9.73 5.58 -10.22
CA THR A 370 10.80 5.83 -9.24
C THR A 370 12.10 6.23 -9.92
N ILE A 371 12.45 5.61 -11.04
CA ILE A 371 13.69 5.86 -11.76
C ILE A 371 13.58 7.14 -12.59
N ALA A 372 12.44 7.41 -13.23
CA ALA A 372 12.21 8.67 -13.94
C ALA A 372 12.38 9.88 -13.01
N LYS A 373 11.84 9.81 -11.79
CA LYS A 373 12.05 10.85 -10.76
C LYS A 373 13.51 10.97 -10.36
N TYR A 374 14.17 9.85 -10.08
CA TYR A 374 15.58 9.86 -9.71
C TYR A 374 16.45 10.48 -10.82
N LYS A 375 16.16 10.15 -12.08
CA LYS A 375 16.83 10.75 -13.24
C LYS A 375 16.66 12.27 -13.30
N ALA A 376 15.43 12.73 -13.13
CA ALA A 376 15.09 14.15 -13.20
C ALA A 376 15.73 14.97 -12.06
N GLU A 377 15.80 14.41 -10.85
CA GLU A 377 16.25 15.13 -9.67
C GLU A 377 17.76 14.97 -9.38
N PHE A 378 18.37 13.84 -9.71
CA PHE A 378 19.71 13.49 -9.24
C PHE A 378 20.71 13.17 -10.35
N ASN A 379 20.36 12.28 -11.28
CA ASN A 379 21.30 11.84 -12.31
C ASN A 379 20.60 11.27 -13.54
N GLN A 380 20.60 12.02 -14.64
CA GLN A 380 20.01 11.58 -15.91
C GLN A 380 20.76 10.39 -16.54
N ASN A 381 22.04 10.20 -16.21
CA ASN A 381 22.93 9.21 -16.82
C ASN A 381 22.95 7.85 -16.07
N VAL A 382 21.81 7.41 -15.54
CA VAL A 382 21.71 6.05 -14.98
C VAL A 382 21.82 5.00 -16.08
N LYS A 383 22.49 3.88 -15.76
CA LYS A 383 22.74 2.81 -16.73
C LYS A 383 21.66 1.74 -16.62
N THR A 384 21.09 1.35 -17.76
CA THR A 384 20.21 0.18 -17.86
C THR A 384 21.03 -1.01 -18.32
N ILE A 385 21.08 -2.05 -17.49
CA ILE A 385 21.90 -3.26 -17.69
C ILE A 385 20.95 -4.44 -17.92
N PRO A 386 20.95 -5.04 -19.12
CA PRO A 386 20.22 -6.28 -19.40
C PRO A 386 20.67 -7.41 -18.47
N LEU A 387 19.71 -8.05 -17.80
CA LEU A 387 20.01 -9.09 -16.82
C LEU A 387 19.67 -10.48 -17.36
N ALA A 388 18.43 -10.74 -17.73
CA ALA A 388 18.02 -12.09 -18.14
C ALA A 388 16.76 -12.11 -18.99
N SER A 389 16.66 -13.11 -19.86
CA SER A 389 15.40 -13.54 -20.47
C SER A 389 14.69 -14.52 -19.54
N VAL A 390 13.40 -14.29 -19.31
CA VAL A 390 12.56 -15.06 -18.39
C VAL A 390 11.21 -15.38 -19.05
N PRO A 391 10.74 -16.63 -18.99
CA PRO A 391 9.40 -16.98 -19.44
C PRO A 391 8.33 -16.13 -18.75
N LYS A 392 7.46 -15.48 -19.53
CA LYS A 392 6.43 -14.57 -18.99
C LYS A 392 5.47 -15.31 -18.05
N GLY A 393 5.00 -16.48 -18.46
CA GLY A 393 3.84 -17.13 -17.85
C GLY A 393 2.53 -16.38 -18.12
N THR A 394 1.41 -16.93 -17.66
CA THR A 394 0.08 -16.33 -17.87
C THR A 394 0.02 -14.93 -17.24
N ARG A 395 -0.34 -13.90 -18.02
CA ARG A 395 -0.36 -12.49 -17.55
C ARG A 395 0.97 -12.01 -16.93
N SER A 396 2.08 -12.55 -17.43
CA SER A 396 3.44 -12.27 -16.95
C SER A 396 3.72 -12.67 -15.51
N THR A 397 2.98 -13.64 -14.95
CA THR A 397 3.13 -14.06 -13.54
C THR A 397 4.54 -14.55 -13.19
N ASN A 398 5.18 -15.33 -14.05
CA ASN A 398 6.53 -15.84 -13.79
C ASN A 398 7.57 -14.71 -13.86
N LEU A 399 7.45 -13.82 -14.84
CA LEU A 399 8.35 -12.67 -14.97
C LEU A 399 8.24 -11.72 -13.77
N LYS A 400 7.01 -11.39 -13.34
CA LYS A 400 6.76 -10.60 -12.12
C LYS A 400 7.27 -11.29 -10.86
N LYS A 401 7.17 -12.61 -10.80
CA LYS A 401 7.72 -13.40 -9.70
C LYS A 401 9.24 -13.28 -9.62
N MET A 402 9.92 -13.41 -10.75
CA MET A 402 11.38 -13.28 -10.80
C MET A 402 11.84 -11.84 -10.55
N GLU A 403 11.09 -10.83 -10.99
CA GLU A 403 11.31 -9.43 -10.60
C GLU A 403 11.22 -9.25 -9.08
N SER A 404 10.20 -9.83 -8.44
CA SER A 404 10.06 -9.81 -6.98
C SER A 404 11.26 -10.46 -6.26
N HIS A 405 11.84 -11.52 -6.82
CA HIS A 405 13.05 -12.16 -6.27
C HIS A 405 14.29 -11.30 -6.48
N LEU A 406 14.40 -10.66 -7.65
CA LEU A 406 15.46 -9.69 -7.96
C LEU A 406 15.43 -8.52 -6.97
N HIS A 407 14.26 -7.95 -6.67
CA HIS A 407 14.12 -6.87 -5.68
C HIS A 407 14.73 -7.25 -4.33
N VAL A 408 14.43 -8.47 -3.85
CA VAL A 408 14.94 -8.96 -2.56
C VAL A 408 16.45 -9.24 -2.64
N GLY A 409 16.94 -9.81 -3.73
CA GLY A 409 18.37 -10.03 -3.93
C GLY A 409 19.18 -8.72 -3.90
N LEU A 410 18.69 -7.69 -4.58
CA LEU A 410 19.30 -6.34 -4.59
C LEU A 410 19.19 -5.67 -3.22
N TYR A 411 18.08 -5.85 -2.52
CA TYR A 411 17.90 -5.36 -1.15
C TYR A 411 18.91 -5.99 -0.18
N LEU A 412 19.13 -7.31 -0.26
CA LEU A 412 20.16 -7.99 0.54
C LEU A 412 21.57 -7.48 0.22
N ALA A 413 21.88 -7.28 -1.07
CA ALA A 413 23.17 -6.72 -1.47
C ALA A 413 23.39 -5.30 -0.90
N TYR A 414 22.33 -4.49 -0.87
CA TYR A 414 22.32 -3.16 -0.24
C TYR A 414 22.60 -3.23 1.27
N LEU A 415 21.87 -4.07 2.02
CA LEU A 415 21.99 -4.21 3.49
C LEU A 415 23.40 -4.61 3.94
N PHE A 416 24.10 -5.42 3.13
CA PHE A 416 25.46 -5.88 3.42
C PHE A 416 26.56 -5.02 2.77
N ARG A 417 26.17 -3.92 2.10
CA ARG A 417 27.08 -3.06 1.34
C ARG A 417 28.00 -3.88 0.42
N LEU A 418 27.39 -4.75 -0.38
CA LEU A 418 28.11 -5.51 -1.40
C LEU A 418 28.48 -4.60 -2.57
N ARG A 419 29.59 -4.90 -3.21
CA ARG A 419 30.08 -4.12 -4.37
C ARG A 419 29.22 -4.40 -5.60
N ASN A 420 28.92 -3.37 -6.38
CA ASN A 420 28.16 -3.51 -7.60
C ASN A 420 29.04 -3.99 -8.78
N HIS A 421 29.12 -5.30 -8.99
CA HIS A 421 29.94 -5.87 -10.07
C HIS A 421 29.22 -5.99 -11.43
N LEU A 422 27.98 -5.50 -11.53
CA LEU A 422 27.11 -5.65 -12.70
C LEU A 422 27.53 -4.75 -13.86
N HIS A 423 28.31 -3.69 -13.60
CA HIS A 423 28.88 -2.82 -14.62
C HIS A 423 30.34 -2.48 -14.28
N GLN A 424 31.21 -2.38 -15.30
CA GLN A 424 32.65 -2.18 -15.09
C GLN A 424 32.99 -0.92 -14.29
N GLU A 425 32.36 0.20 -14.60
CA GLU A 425 32.53 1.47 -13.89
C GLU A 425 31.96 1.47 -12.46
N LEU A 426 31.06 0.54 -12.14
CA LEU A 426 30.36 0.52 -10.84
C LEU A 426 31.01 -0.45 -9.84
N LYS A 427 32.05 -1.20 -10.24
CA LYS A 427 32.69 -2.28 -9.46
C LYS A 427 33.16 -1.91 -8.05
N LEU A 428 33.37 -0.62 -7.78
CA LEU A 428 33.84 -0.12 -6.48
C LEU A 428 32.74 0.56 -5.65
N THR A 429 31.52 0.62 -6.17
CA THR A 429 30.38 1.33 -5.57
C THR A 429 29.55 0.40 -4.69
N HIS A 430 28.84 0.98 -3.72
CA HIS A 430 27.97 0.27 -2.77
C HIS A 430 26.58 0.93 -2.77
N PRO A 431 25.81 0.76 -3.85
CA PRO A 431 24.58 1.50 -4.07
C PRO A 431 23.52 1.20 -3.01
N TYR A 432 22.55 2.11 -2.88
CA TYR A 432 21.29 1.89 -2.20
C TYR A 432 20.31 1.18 -3.14
N SER A 433 19.50 0.25 -2.60
CA SER A 433 18.40 -0.32 -3.37
C SER A 433 17.26 0.71 -3.49
N LEU A 434 16.69 0.88 -4.68
CA LEU A 434 15.52 1.73 -4.89
C LEU A 434 14.20 0.96 -5.01
N ASN A 435 14.24 -0.39 -4.98
CA ASN A 435 13.02 -1.18 -4.98
C ASN A 435 12.33 -1.04 -3.62
N LYS A 436 11.23 -0.29 -3.57
CA LYS A 436 10.51 0.02 -2.32
C LYS A 436 9.42 -1.00 -1.95
N GLU A 437 8.96 -1.79 -2.91
CA GLU A 437 7.86 -2.74 -2.71
C GLU A 437 8.05 -4.01 -3.55
N THR A 438 7.50 -5.11 -3.08
CA THR A 438 7.40 -6.39 -3.79
C THR A 438 6.07 -7.07 -3.48
N SER A 439 5.66 -8.07 -4.26
CA SER A 439 4.38 -8.77 -4.06
C SER A 439 4.55 -10.03 -3.22
N ALA A 440 3.73 -10.17 -2.19
CA ALA A 440 3.77 -11.31 -1.28
C ALA A 440 3.48 -12.65 -1.97
N SER A 441 2.59 -12.63 -2.96
CA SER A 441 2.17 -13.82 -3.72
C SER A 441 3.28 -14.42 -4.60
N HIS A 442 4.41 -13.73 -4.75
CA HIS A 442 5.54 -14.18 -5.56
C HIS A 442 6.57 -15.00 -4.77
N PHE A 443 6.36 -15.20 -3.45
CA PHE A 443 7.26 -15.96 -2.60
C PHE A 443 6.68 -17.33 -2.27
N ASP A 444 7.49 -18.36 -2.50
CA ASP A 444 7.18 -19.77 -2.29
C ASP A 444 8.39 -20.55 -1.76
N ALA A 445 8.26 -21.87 -1.66
CA ALA A 445 9.30 -22.75 -1.10
C ALA A 445 10.65 -22.70 -1.84
N ARG A 446 10.69 -22.30 -3.12
CA ARG A 446 11.93 -22.21 -3.90
C ARG A 446 12.56 -20.81 -3.88
N SER A 447 11.79 -19.82 -3.46
CA SER A 447 12.19 -18.41 -3.57
C SER A 447 13.47 -18.08 -2.80
N ARG A 448 13.64 -18.64 -1.60
CA ARG A 448 14.88 -18.47 -0.82
C ARG A 448 16.10 -18.94 -1.59
N GLU A 449 16.05 -20.14 -2.16
CA GLU A 449 17.18 -20.72 -2.89
C GLU A 449 17.51 -19.88 -4.13
N GLN A 450 16.50 -19.47 -4.89
CA GLN A 450 16.70 -18.64 -6.09
C GLN A 450 17.34 -17.28 -5.74
N ILE A 451 16.84 -16.62 -4.69
CA ILE A 451 17.40 -15.35 -4.20
C ILE A 451 18.85 -15.54 -3.74
N GLN A 452 19.12 -16.57 -2.93
CA GLN A 452 20.48 -16.85 -2.45
C GLN A 452 21.45 -17.16 -3.60
N ARG A 453 21.01 -17.95 -4.59
CA ARG A 453 21.82 -18.27 -5.78
C ARG A 453 22.11 -17.02 -6.61
N PHE A 454 21.15 -16.10 -6.73
CA PHE A 454 21.34 -14.82 -7.41
C PHE A 454 22.38 -13.96 -6.71
N VAL A 455 22.26 -13.80 -5.38
CA VAL A 455 23.22 -13.00 -4.61
C VAL A 455 24.62 -13.62 -4.66
N LEU A 456 24.71 -14.95 -4.56
CA LEU A 456 25.98 -15.65 -4.64
C LEU A 456 26.62 -15.51 -6.03
N LYS A 457 25.84 -15.62 -7.10
CA LYS A 457 26.35 -15.48 -8.47
C LYS A 457 26.77 -14.03 -8.79
N GLU A 458 25.90 -13.04 -8.56
CA GLU A 458 26.15 -11.68 -9.04
C GLU A 458 26.98 -10.83 -8.06
N PHE A 459 26.98 -11.18 -6.76
CA PHE A 459 27.71 -10.44 -5.72
C PHE A 459 28.75 -11.28 -4.97
N GLY A 460 28.87 -12.58 -5.27
CA GLY A 460 29.87 -13.44 -4.64
C GLY A 460 29.61 -13.70 -3.16
N ALA A 461 28.37 -13.55 -2.68
CA ALA A 461 28.04 -13.58 -1.26
C ALA A 461 26.90 -14.55 -0.95
N LEU A 462 27.05 -15.38 0.08
CA LEU A 462 25.98 -16.17 0.65
C LEU A 462 25.49 -15.52 1.94
N ILE A 463 24.26 -15.01 1.89
CA ILE A 463 23.57 -14.44 3.04
C ILE A 463 22.51 -15.44 3.49
N GLU A 464 22.54 -15.78 4.77
CA GLU A 464 21.61 -16.73 5.39
C GLU A 464 20.71 -16.05 6.41
N ILE A 465 19.44 -16.46 6.41
CA ILE A 465 18.50 -16.14 7.48
C ILE A 465 18.65 -17.22 8.55
N LEU A 466 19.23 -16.87 9.69
CA LEU A 466 19.54 -17.80 10.79
C LEU A 466 18.69 -17.48 12.03
N PRO A 467 18.47 -18.45 12.95
CA PRO A 467 17.90 -18.16 14.25
C PRO A 467 18.82 -17.22 15.04
N CYS A 468 18.24 -16.24 15.73
CA CYS A 468 18.96 -15.42 16.69
C CYS A 468 19.00 -16.14 18.05
N ARG A 469 20.18 -16.65 18.43
CA ARG A 469 20.35 -17.45 19.67
C ARG A 469 20.00 -16.69 20.95
N THR A 470 20.08 -15.37 20.94
CA THR A 470 19.84 -14.53 22.12
C THR A 470 18.35 -14.37 22.46
N TYR A 471 17.44 -14.64 21.52
CA TYR A 471 15.99 -14.41 21.67
C TYR A 471 15.15 -15.68 21.46
N GLN A 472 15.74 -16.88 21.62
CA GLN A 472 15.03 -18.16 21.48
C GLN A 472 13.94 -18.41 22.54
N PHE A 473 13.77 -17.51 23.52
CA PHE A 473 12.86 -17.65 24.66
C PHE A 473 11.68 -16.66 24.66
N ILE A 474 11.44 -15.93 23.57
CA ILE A 474 10.24 -15.08 23.44
C ILE A 474 9.39 -15.61 22.29
N ILE A 475 8.73 -16.75 22.52
CA ILE A 475 7.50 -17.17 21.85
C ILE A 475 6.62 -17.77 22.93
#